data_AF-A0ABD0RUJ6-F1
#
_entry.id   AF-A0ABD0RUJ6-F1
#
_cell.length_a   1.000
_cell.length_b   1.000
_cell.length_c   1.000
_cell.angle_alpha   90.00
_cell.angle_beta   90.00
_cell.angle_gamma   90.00
#
_symmetry.space_group_name_H-M   'P 1'
#
loop_
_entity.id
_entity.type
_entity.pdbx_description
1 polymer ?
#
loop_
_entity_poly.entity_id
_entity_poly.type
_entity_poly.pdbx_seq_one_letter_code
_entity_poly.pdbx_strand_id
1 'polypeptide(L)' 'FENAESLRRLSPDDATFVDVLHTNTRGSPDLSIGIQRPVGHVDIYPNGGTFQPGCSIQHTVKLIATYGIH' A
#
# COMPACT_ATOMS: atom_id res chain seq x y z
N PHE A 1 3.33 -12.81 -1.18
CA PHE A 1 2.37 -13.01 -2.30
C PHE A 1 2.85 -12.41 -3.62
N GLU A 2 3.90 -11.57 -3.62
CA GLU A 2 4.46 -10.93 -4.82
C GLU A 2 4.67 -11.90 -6.00
N ASN A 3 5.30 -13.05 -5.74
CA ASN A 3 5.62 -14.05 -6.77
C ASN A 3 4.63 -15.23 -6.80
N ALA A 4 3.49 -15.13 -6.10
CA ALA A 4 2.50 -16.18 -6.11
C ALA A 4 1.71 -16.20 -7.42
N GLU A 5 1.41 -17.41 -7.90
CA GLU A 5 0.44 -17.65 -8.97
C GLU A 5 -0.92 -17.03 -8.63
N SER A 6 -1.68 -16.59 -9.65
CA SER A 6 -2.96 -15.89 -9.46
C SER A 6 -3.94 -16.67 -8.58
N LEU A 7 -4.05 -17.99 -8.77
CA LEU A 7 -4.88 -18.88 -7.96
C LEU A 7 -4.55 -18.91 -6.46
N ARG A 8 -3.40 -18.34 -6.04
CA ARG A 8 -2.91 -18.34 -4.66
C ARG A 8 -2.78 -16.95 -4.05
N ARG A 9 -3.37 -15.93 -4.69
CA ARG A 9 -3.42 -14.54 -4.20
C ARG A 9 -4.70 -13.88 -4.69
N LEU A 10 -4.97 -12.66 -4.22
CA LEU A 10 -5.98 -11.80 -4.83
C LEU A 10 -5.67 -11.63 -6.32
N SER A 11 -6.68 -11.75 -7.17
CA SER A 11 -6.60 -11.57 -8.62
C SER A 11 -7.86 -10.87 -9.17
N PRO A 12 -7.81 -10.30 -10.38
CA PRO A 12 -9.00 -9.71 -11.00
C PRO A 12 -10.11 -10.75 -11.23
N ASP A 13 -9.77 -12.02 -11.42
CA ASP A 13 -10.73 -13.10 -11.71
C ASP A 13 -11.56 -13.52 -10.48
N ASP A 14 -11.21 -13.05 -9.29
CA ASP A 14 -11.85 -13.45 -8.02
C ASP A 14 -13.24 -12.82 -7.84
N ALA A 15 -13.57 -11.77 -8.60
CA ALA A 15 -14.85 -11.08 -8.57
C ALA A 15 -15.17 -10.36 -9.88
N THR A 16 -16.40 -9.86 -10.03
CA THR A 16 -16.80 -9.04 -11.20
C THR A 16 -15.97 -7.75 -11.33
N PHE A 17 -15.52 -7.20 -10.21
CA PHE A 17 -14.64 -6.05 -10.16
C PHE A 17 -13.82 -6.09 -8.86
N VAL A 18 -12.56 -5.69 -8.94
CA VAL A 18 -11.59 -5.72 -7.83
C VAL A 18 -10.79 -4.43 -7.91
N ASP A 19 -10.92 -3.59 -6.90
CA ASP A 19 -10.09 -2.41 -6.71
C ASP A 19 -9.11 -2.63 -5.54
N VAL A 20 -7.89 -2.11 -5.70
CA VAL A 20 -6.80 -2.35 -4.76
C VAL A 20 -6.15 -1.03 -4.38
N LEU A 21 -5.96 -0.81 -3.08
CA LEU A 21 -5.19 0.32 -2.56
C LEU A 21 -3.84 -0.15 -2.04
N HIS A 22 -2.78 0.24 -2.74
CA HIS A 22 -1.40 0.00 -2.33
C HIS A 22 -0.90 1.17 -1.51
N THR A 23 -0.75 1.00 -0.18
CA THR A 23 -0.34 2.10 0.72
C THR A 23 0.98 1.86 1.45
N ASN A 24 1.52 0.65 1.40
CA ASN A 24 2.76 0.26 2.08
C ASN A 24 3.64 -0.71 1.25
N THR A 25 4.01 -0.32 0.03
CA THR A 25 4.81 -1.16 -0.90
C THR A 25 6.32 -0.93 -0.80
N ARG A 26 6.80 -0.13 0.17
CA ARG A 26 8.22 0.17 0.31
C ARG A 26 9.04 -1.10 0.61
N GLY A 27 10.12 -1.31 -0.16
CA GLY A 27 11.05 -2.41 0.01
C GLY A 27 11.46 -3.01 -1.34
N SER A 28 12.34 -4.01 -1.34
CA SER A 28 12.47 -4.89 -2.50
C SER A 28 11.21 -5.75 -2.64
N PRO A 29 10.90 -6.28 -3.85
CA PRO A 29 9.69 -7.07 -4.10
C PRO A 29 9.42 -8.19 -3.07
N ASP A 30 10.48 -8.81 -2.55
CA ASP A 30 10.36 -9.91 -1.58
C ASP A 30 10.31 -9.45 -0.10
N LEU A 31 10.54 -8.15 0.17
CA LEU A 31 10.64 -7.59 1.52
C LEU A 31 9.61 -6.48 1.81
N SER A 32 8.81 -6.06 0.84
CA SER A 32 7.71 -5.13 1.09
C SER A 32 6.58 -5.80 1.85
N ILE A 33 5.92 -5.03 2.73
CA ILE A 33 4.77 -5.52 3.50
C ILE A 33 3.54 -5.63 2.59
N GLY A 34 3.27 -4.58 1.82
CA GLY A 34 2.26 -4.58 0.77
C GLY A 34 2.78 -5.22 -0.52
N ILE A 35 1.87 -5.83 -1.28
CA ILE A 35 2.14 -6.32 -2.63
C ILE A 35 2.42 -5.13 -3.56
N GLN A 36 3.48 -5.20 -4.37
CA GLN A 36 3.88 -4.08 -5.26
C GLN A 36 3.19 -4.18 -6.62
N ARG A 37 3.14 -5.40 -7.18
CA ARG A 37 2.46 -5.69 -8.44
C ARG A 37 0.96 -5.37 -8.36
N PRO A 38 0.37 -4.90 -9.46
CA PRO A 38 -1.07 -4.78 -9.56
C PRO A 38 -1.73 -6.16 -9.49
N VAL A 39 -2.87 -6.22 -8.81
CA VAL A 39 -3.64 -7.46 -8.63
C VAL A 39 -5.16 -7.25 -8.79
N GLY A 40 -5.61 -6.04 -9.10
CA GLY A 40 -7.01 -5.72 -9.37
C GLY A 40 -7.29 -5.36 -10.83
N HIS A 41 -8.54 -4.97 -11.06
CA HIS A 41 -8.96 -4.26 -12.27
C HIS A 41 -8.51 -2.80 -12.22
N VAL A 42 -8.50 -2.21 -11.01
CA VAL A 42 -7.99 -0.87 -10.75
C VAL A 42 -7.08 -0.92 -9.53
N ASP A 43 -5.81 -0.58 -9.73
CA ASP A 43 -4.81 -0.51 -8.67
C ASP A 43 -4.43 0.95 -8.42
N ILE A 44 -4.72 1.42 -7.22
CA ILE A 44 -4.53 2.80 -6.79
C ILE A 44 -3.33 2.85 -5.86
N TYR A 45 -2.44 3.81 -6.11
CA TYR A 45 -1.20 4.01 -5.35
C TYR A 45 -1.19 5.39 -4.68
N PRO A 46 -1.96 5.59 -3.58
CA PRO A 46 -1.96 6.87 -2.87
C PRO A 46 -0.54 7.27 -2.43
N ASN A 47 -0.15 8.51 -2.69
CA ASN A 47 1.18 9.02 -2.38
C ASN A 47 2.33 8.15 -2.96
N GLY A 48 2.11 7.53 -4.13
CA GLY A 48 3.04 6.60 -4.77
C GLY A 48 3.05 5.18 -4.16
N GLY A 49 2.19 4.92 -3.19
CA GLY A 49 1.90 3.62 -2.59
C GLY A 49 2.96 3.01 -1.69
N THR A 50 4.14 3.63 -1.59
CA THR A 50 5.24 3.11 -0.77
C THR A 50 5.09 3.42 0.72
N PHE A 51 4.75 4.66 1.07
CA PHE A 51 4.62 5.12 2.44
C PHE A 51 3.66 6.31 2.52
N GLN A 52 2.80 6.33 3.53
CA GLN A 52 1.78 7.38 3.64
C GLN A 52 2.20 8.53 4.57
N PRO A 53 1.80 9.77 4.27
CA PRO A 53 1.90 10.88 5.21
C PRO A 53 1.30 10.52 6.57
N GLY A 54 1.97 10.90 7.67
CA GLY A 54 1.53 10.59 9.03
C GLY A 54 1.90 9.19 9.56
N CYS A 55 2.45 8.29 8.73
CA CYS A 55 2.95 7.00 9.23
C CYS A 55 4.33 7.10 9.91
N SER A 56 5.12 8.15 9.62
CA SER A 56 6.44 8.32 10.24
C SER A 56 6.26 8.93 11.61
N ILE A 57 6.64 8.21 12.67
CA ILE A 57 6.57 8.69 14.05
C ILE A 57 7.26 10.05 14.19
N GLN A 58 8.45 10.22 13.62
CA GLN A 58 9.17 11.49 13.66
C GLN A 58 8.40 12.61 12.97
N HIS A 59 7.80 12.32 11.81
CA HIS A 59 7.03 13.31 11.06
C HIS A 59 5.73 13.66 11.80
N THR A 60 5.06 12.67 12.37
CA THR A 60 3.83 12.83 13.14
C THR A 60 4.07 13.61 14.42
N VAL A 61 5.15 13.31 15.16
CA VAL A 61 5.55 14.10 16.34
C VAL A 61 5.90 15.52 15.94
N LYS A 62 6.59 15.73 14.81
CA LYS A 62 6.86 17.08 14.28
C LYS A 62 5.57 17.83 13.94
N LEU A 63 4.60 17.16 13.32
CA LEU A 63 3.30 17.75 13.00
C LEU A 63 2.54 18.14 14.27
N ILE A 64 2.48 17.25 15.27
CA ILE A 64 1.88 17.55 16.58
C ILE A 64 2.60 18.72 17.27
N ALA A 65 3.93 18.73 17.26
CA ALA A 65 4.72 19.81 17.86
C ALA A 65 4.52 21.16 17.14
N THR A 66 4.24 21.14 15.83
CA THR A 66 4.06 22.35 15.01
C THR A 66 2.63 22.89 15.06
N TYR A 67 1.63 22.01 15.04
CA TYR A 67 0.23 22.38 14.84
C TYR A 67 -0.67 22.07 16.05
N GLY A 68 -0.16 21.39 17.08
CA GLY A 68 -0.95 20.93 18.21
C GLY A 68 -1.75 19.65 17.89
N ILE A 69 -2.46 19.16 18.90
CA ILE A 69 -3.47 18.10 18.72
C ILE A 69 -4.82 18.83 18.57
N HIS A 70 -5.41 18.76 17.39
CA HIS A 70 -6.79 19.18 17.16
C HIS A 70 -7.76 18.07 17.57
#